data_AF-A0A8L7T2B5-F1
#
_entry.id   AF-A0A8L7T2B5-F1
#
_cell.length_a   1.000
_cell.length_b   1.000
_cell.length_c   1.000
_cell.angle_alpha   90.00
_cell.angle_beta   90.00
_cell.angle_gamma   90.00
#
_symmetry.space_group_name_H-M   'P 1'
#
loop_
_entity.id
_entity.type
_entity.pdbx_description
1 polymer ?
#
loop_
_entity_poly.entity_id
_entity_poly.type
_entity_poly.pdbx_seq_one_letter_code
_entity_poly.pdbx_strand_id
1 'polypeptide(L)'
;MERTINYRKVVVTDVQRGNFKFAAQSVDDGPKLEKMMKELREELRKKPPVVGAYVPRRGDLCVARFSADKLWYRARVEGIKGKSIDILYIDFGNREVVDVTSMAALPAGYATQPAGAREYQMAFLQMPNDVDHANNSNIAFEQILFSVPFMFINIEYRNGGIENVTAIIETSDGTRTDVAKTLIAEGHALTEQKREKRFASLIAEYQETEKIARREHRNIWEYGDFTGNEL
;
A
#
# COMPACT_ATOMS: atom_id res chain seq x y z
N MET A 1 2.46 -25.47 12.55
CA MET A 1 3.48 -24.40 12.52
C MET A 1 2.95 -23.24 13.32
N GLU A 2 3.74 -22.73 14.26
CA GLU A 2 3.43 -21.52 15.02
C GLU A 2 3.53 -20.28 14.13
N ARG A 3 2.95 -19.16 14.59
CA ARG A 3 3.12 -17.87 13.91
C ARG A 3 4.56 -17.39 14.12
N THR A 4 5.25 -17.06 13.04
CA THR A 4 6.60 -16.50 13.08
C THR A 4 6.51 -14.99 12.90
N ILE A 5 7.26 -14.26 13.74
CA ILE A 5 7.36 -12.81 13.68
C ILE A 5 8.75 -12.45 13.16
N ASN A 6 8.81 -11.77 12.02
CA ASN A 6 10.01 -11.23 11.43
C ASN A 6 9.71 -9.84 10.86
N TYR A 7 9.83 -8.83 11.72
CA TYR A 7 9.50 -7.46 11.35
C TYR A 7 10.46 -6.90 10.32
N ARG A 8 9.90 -6.27 9.29
CA ARG A 8 10.63 -5.42 8.34
C ARG A 8 10.24 -3.98 8.56
N LYS A 9 11.23 -3.09 8.55
CA LYS A 9 11.01 -1.65 8.66
C LYS A 9 10.75 -1.06 7.28
N VAL A 10 9.59 -0.42 7.11
CA VAL A 10 9.15 0.13 5.82
C VAL A 10 8.60 1.55 5.95
N VAL A 11 8.65 2.31 4.85
CA VAL A 11 8.03 3.64 4.71
C VAL A 11 6.88 3.52 3.73
N VAL A 12 5.68 3.92 4.14
CA VAL A 12 4.49 3.92 3.26
C VAL A 12 4.64 5.03 2.22
N THR A 13 4.38 4.70 0.96
CA THR A 13 4.51 5.63 -0.18
C THR A 13 3.22 5.85 -0.94
N ASP A 14 2.25 4.94 -0.82
CA ASP A 14 0.92 5.06 -1.41
C ASP A 14 -0.09 4.22 -0.64
N VAL A 15 -1.35 4.65 -0.58
CA VAL A 15 -2.44 3.92 0.07
C VAL A 15 -3.60 3.78 -0.92
N GLN A 16 -4.02 2.55 -1.15
CA GLN A 16 -5.13 2.25 -2.05
C GLN A 16 -6.44 2.25 -1.29
N ARG A 17 -7.48 2.81 -1.93
CA ARG A 17 -8.83 2.85 -1.38
C ARG A 17 -9.57 1.54 -1.59
N GLY A 18 -10.37 1.17 -0.59
CA GLY A 18 -11.38 0.12 -0.67
C GLY A 18 -10.88 -1.31 -0.43
N ASN A 19 -9.63 -1.50 -0.01
CA ASN A 19 -9.05 -2.84 0.11
C ASN A 19 -7.96 -3.00 1.17
N PHE A 20 -7.71 -1.98 2.01
CA PHE A 20 -6.60 -1.94 2.96
C PHE A 20 -5.24 -2.33 2.36
N LYS A 21 -5.02 -1.99 1.09
CA LYS A 21 -3.71 -2.15 0.44
C LYS A 21 -2.93 -0.86 0.48
N PHE A 22 -1.62 -1.01 0.52
CA PHE A 22 -0.69 0.10 0.50
C PHE A 22 0.61 -0.33 -0.17
N ALA A 23 1.35 0.64 -0.68
CA ALA A 23 2.71 0.45 -1.14
C ALA A 23 3.69 0.96 -0.10
N ALA A 24 4.80 0.25 0.06
CA ALA A 24 5.87 0.70 0.94
C ALA A 24 7.25 0.34 0.41
N GLN A 25 8.23 1.16 0.77
CA GLN A 25 9.65 0.97 0.50
C GLN A 25 10.35 0.38 1.72
N SER A 26 11.33 -0.48 1.47
CA SER A 26 12.24 -0.97 2.51
C SER A 26 13.12 0.19 2.99
N VAL A 27 13.20 0.41 4.32
CA VAL A 27 14.07 1.46 4.88
C VAL A 27 15.54 1.17 4.54
N ASP A 28 15.94 -0.09 4.54
CA ASP A 28 17.32 -0.51 4.29
C ASP A 28 17.74 -0.27 2.83
N ASP A 29 16.78 -0.31 1.89
CA ASP A 29 17.04 -0.06 0.47
C ASP A 29 16.97 1.42 0.07
N GLY A 30 16.51 2.31 0.98
CA GLY A 30 16.32 3.74 0.72
C GLY A 30 17.54 4.43 0.07
N PRO A 31 18.75 4.34 0.66
CA PRO A 31 19.95 4.96 0.08
C PRO A 31 20.27 4.48 -1.34
N LYS A 32 19.99 3.20 -1.64
CA LYS A 32 20.21 2.63 -2.97
C LYS A 32 19.18 3.17 -3.97
N LEU A 33 17.92 3.28 -3.56
CA LEU A 33 16.85 3.83 -4.38
C LEU A 33 17.10 5.31 -4.70
N GLU A 34 17.46 6.12 -3.70
CA GLU A 34 17.79 7.53 -3.88
C GLU A 34 18.95 7.73 -4.86
N LYS A 35 20.01 6.93 -4.71
CA LYS A 35 21.16 6.96 -5.63
C LYS A 35 20.73 6.64 -7.06
N MET A 36 19.98 5.56 -7.27
CA MET A 36 19.49 5.18 -8.60
C MET A 36 18.63 6.29 -9.21
N MET A 37 17.70 6.85 -8.44
CA MET A 37 16.81 7.91 -8.91
C MET A 37 17.57 9.17 -9.31
N LYS A 38 18.61 9.53 -8.56
CA LYS A 38 19.51 10.65 -8.92
C LYS A 38 20.22 10.37 -10.24
N GLU A 39 20.85 9.21 -10.38
CA GLU A 39 21.59 8.81 -11.59
C GLU A 39 20.68 8.78 -12.82
N LEU A 40 19.47 8.19 -12.70
CA LEU A 40 18.47 8.14 -13.77
C LEU A 40 18.09 9.54 -14.26
N ARG A 41 17.80 10.45 -13.32
CA ARG A 41 17.40 11.82 -13.65
C ARG A 41 18.54 12.61 -14.28
N GLU A 42 19.76 12.43 -13.80
CA GLU A 42 20.95 13.05 -14.40
C GLU A 42 21.17 12.57 -15.84
N GLU A 43 20.98 11.28 -16.11
CA GLU A 43 21.10 10.73 -17.45
C GLU A 43 20.02 11.27 -18.40
N LEU A 44 18.76 11.28 -17.97
CA LEU A 44 17.64 11.83 -18.75
C LEU A 44 17.77 13.34 -18.97
N ARG A 45 18.42 14.06 -18.05
CA ARG A 45 18.75 15.48 -18.26
C ARG A 45 19.86 15.67 -19.30
N LYS A 46 20.90 14.82 -19.27
CA LYS A 46 22.01 14.86 -20.24
C LYS A 46 21.57 14.42 -21.63
N LYS A 47 20.60 13.50 -21.72
CA LYS A 47 20.03 12.97 -22.97
C LYS A 47 18.51 13.07 -22.92
N PRO A 48 17.94 14.28 -23.13
CA PRO A 48 16.49 14.47 -23.09
C PRO A 48 15.78 13.52 -24.05
N PRO A 49 14.71 12.83 -23.60
CA PRO A 49 13.92 11.99 -24.49
C PRO A 49 13.26 12.80 -25.61
N VAL A 50 13.18 12.20 -26.80
CA VAL A 50 12.43 12.76 -27.93
C VAL A 50 10.95 12.44 -27.73
N VAL A 51 10.11 13.48 -27.67
CA VAL A 51 8.66 13.34 -27.50
C VAL A 51 8.07 12.50 -28.64
N GLY A 52 7.27 11.49 -28.30
CA GLY A 52 6.61 10.61 -29.27
C GLY A 52 7.49 9.50 -29.84
N ALA A 53 8.78 9.42 -29.50
CA ALA A 53 9.66 8.34 -29.95
C ALA A 53 9.39 7.01 -29.22
N TYR A 54 8.81 7.05 -28.02
CA TYR A 54 8.45 5.87 -27.25
C TYR A 54 7.03 5.41 -27.58
N VAL A 55 6.88 4.12 -27.91
CA VAL A 55 5.58 3.49 -28.17
C VAL A 55 5.28 2.50 -27.04
N PRO A 56 4.33 2.80 -26.15
CA PRO A 56 4.06 1.97 -24.97
C PRO A 56 3.43 0.62 -25.35
N ARG A 57 3.80 -0.44 -24.63
CA ARG A 57 3.10 -1.73 -24.64
C ARG A 57 2.79 -2.15 -23.21
N ARG A 58 1.67 -2.84 -23.04
CA ARG A 58 1.27 -3.34 -21.72
C ARG A 58 2.35 -4.25 -21.14
N GLY A 59 2.76 -3.98 -19.91
CA GLY A 59 3.84 -4.68 -19.21
C GLY A 59 5.23 -4.06 -19.38
N ASP A 60 5.42 -3.12 -20.32
CA ASP A 60 6.71 -2.49 -20.54
C ASP A 60 7.15 -1.68 -19.32
N LEU A 61 8.46 -1.76 -19.02
CA LEU A 61 9.13 -0.83 -18.13
C LEU A 61 9.61 0.39 -18.93
N CYS A 62 9.27 1.57 -18.44
CA CYS A 62 9.57 2.85 -19.06
C CYS A 62 9.95 3.89 -18.00
N VAL A 63 10.17 5.13 -18.44
CA VAL A 63 10.09 6.27 -17.54
C VAL A 63 8.87 7.11 -17.88
N ALA A 64 8.23 7.63 -16.84
CA ALA A 64 7.13 8.56 -16.96
C ALA A 64 7.41 9.78 -16.08
N ARG A 65 6.92 10.94 -16.52
CA ARG A 65 7.05 12.19 -15.79
C ARG A 65 5.87 12.34 -14.85
N PHE A 66 6.13 12.37 -13.55
CA PHE A 66 5.10 12.53 -12.53
C PHE A 66 4.47 13.92 -12.61
N SER A 67 3.15 14.00 -12.56
CA SER A 67 2.44 15.27 -12.75
C SER A 67 2.67 16.26 -11.61
N ALA A 68 2.90 15.81 -10.38
CA ALA A 68 3.03 16.72 -9.24
C ALA A 68 4.35 17.50 -9.23
N ASP A 69 5.48 16.85 -9.57
CA ASP A 69 6.82 17.45 -9.47
C ASP A 69 7.53 17.62 -10.83
N LYS A 70 6.94 17.09 -11.90
CA LYS A 70 7.47 17.09 -13.28
C LYS A 70 8.82 16.38 -13.42
N LEU A 71 9.18 15.50 -12.50
CA LEU A 71 10.40 14.68 -12.56
C LEU A 71 10.15 13.32 -13.19
N TRP A 72 11.22 12.69 -13.69
CA TRP A 72 11.18 11.36 -14.26
C TRP A 72 11.29 10.26 -13.19
N TYR A 73 10.48 9.23 -13.36
CA TYR A 73 10.39 8.04 -12.51
C TYR A 73 10.28 6.78 -13.35
N ARG A 74 10.75 5.64 -12.83
CA ARG A 74 10.49 4.35 -13.48
C ARG A 74 9.02 4.01 -13.34
N ALA A 75 8.42 3.56 -14.43
CA ALA A 75 7.02 3.19 -14.48
C ALA A 75 6.84 1.87 -15.22
N ARG A 76 5.72 1.21 -14.95
CA ARG A 76 5.23 0.06 -15.71
C ARG A 76 3.91 0.43 -16.38
N VAL A 77 3.76 0.09 -17.65
CA VAL A 77 2.50 0.25 -18.37
C VAL A 77 1.51 -0.83 -17.94
N GLU A 78 0.39 -0.45 -17.35
CA GLU A 78 -0.66 -1.39 -16.92
C GLU A 78 -1.82 -1.46 -17.93
N GLY A 79 -2.14 -0.35 -18.60
CA GLY A 79 -3.24 -0.23 -19.56
C GLY A 79 -3.01 0.87 -20.61
N ILE A 80 -3.64 0.72 -21.78
CA ILE A 80 -3.50 1.64 -22.92
C ILE A 80 -4.88 1.93 -23.50
N LYS A 81 -5.23 3.22 -23.59
CA LYS A 81 -6.48 3.73 -24.18
C LYS A 81 -6.16 4.90 -25.11
N GLY A 82 -5.78 4.58 -26.35
CA GLY A 82 -5.31 5.58 -27.30
C GLY A 82 -4.01 6.25 -26.82
N LYS A 83 -4.07 7.56 -26.52
CA LYS A 83 -2.93 8.32 -25.97
C LYS A 83 -2.88 8.34 -24.44
N SER A 84 -3.96 7.96 -23.77
CA SER A 84 -4.03 7.87 -22.31
C SER A 84 -3.54 6.50 -21.86
N ILE A 85 -2.53 6.50 -20.99
CA ILE A 85 -1.81 5.30 -20.57
C ILE A 85 -1.95 5.17 -19.04
N ASP A 86 -2.53 4.06 -18.60
CA ASP A 86 -2.60 3.69 -17.18
C ASP A 86 -1.22 3.14 -16.77
N ILE A 87 -0.55 3.77 -15.81
CA ILE A 87 0.80 3.40 -15.36
C ILE A 87 0.89 3.20 -13.84
N LEU A 88 1.87 2.40 -13.43
CA LEU A 88 2.31 2.22 -12.05
C LEU A 88 3.73 2.77 -11.90
N TYR A 89 3.96 3.72 -10.99
CA TYR A 89 5.31 4.14 -10.60
C TYR A 89 5.93 3.08 -9.71
N ILE A 90 6.72 2.17 -10.27
CA ILE A 90 7.16 0.94 -9.58
C ILE A 90 8.00 1.20 -8.32
N ASP A 91 8.58 2.39 -8.20
CA ASP A 91 9.40 2.76 -7.06
C ASP A 91 8.61 3.36 -5.90
N PHE A 92 7.35 3.74 -6.11
CA PHE A 92 6.49 4.40 -5.11
C PHE A 92 5.11 3.73 -4.96
N GLY A 93 4.69 2.91 -5.92
CA GLY A 93 3.47 2.12 -5.89
C GLY A 93 2.19 2.86 -6.28
N ASN A 94 2.23 4.19 -6.38
CA ASN A 94 1.11 4.99 -6.85
C ASN A 94 0.88 4.82 -8.37
N ARG A 95 -0.37 4.99 -8.78
CA ARG A 95 -0.81 4.88 -10.18
C ARG A 95 -1.25 6.23 -10.73
N GLU A 96 -1.10 6.40 -12.04
CA GLU A 96 -1.53 7.61 -12.73
C GLU A 96 -1.97 7.27 -14.15
N VAL A 97 -2.89 8.07 -14.71
CA VAL A 97 -3.16 8.08 -16.15
C VAL A 97 -2.38 9.23 -16.77
N VAL A 98 -1.41 8.90 -17.61
CA VAL A 98 -0.56 9.90 -18.28
C VAL A 98 -0.79 9.90 -19.79
N ASP A 99 -0.49 11.02 -20.43
CA ASP A 99 -0.40 11.06 -21.89
C ASP A 99 0.93 10.44 -22.37
N VAL A 100 0.90 9.75 -23.50
CA VAL A 100 2.09 9.12 -24.12
C VAL A 100 3.27 10.09 -24.31
N THR A 101 3.02 11.40 -24.46
CA THR A 101 4.07 12.42 -24.58
C THR A 101 4.84 12.68 -23.28
N SER A 102 4.32 12.24 -22.12
CA SER A 102 4.99 12.31 -20.83
C SER A 102 5.74 11.02 -20.48
N MET A 103 5.97 10.16 -21.49
CA MET A 103 6.64 8.87 -21.34
C MET A 103 7.87 8.78 -22.25
N ALA A 104 8.85 7.98 -21.83
CA ALA A 104 10.03 7.68 -22.62
C ALA A 104 10.55 6.26 -22.34
N ALA A 105 11.40 5.75 -23.24
CA ALA A 105 12.09 4.50 -23.01
C ALA A 105 12.97 4.58 -21.76
N LEU A 106 12.97 3.53 -20.94
CA LEU A 106 13.86 3.43 -19.79
C LEU A 106 15.30 3.24 -20.29
N PRO A 107 16.28 4.06 -19.87
CA PRO A 107 17.67 3.86 -20.25
C PRO A 107 18.18 2.47 -19.82
N ALA A 108 19.15 1.95 -20.57
CA ALA A 108 19.73 0.64 -20.31
C ALA A 108 20.36 0.59 -18.90
N GLY A 109 20.21 -0.55 -18.20
CA GLY A 109 20.75 -0.76 -16.85
C GLY A 109 19.73 -0.56 -15.73
N TYR A 110 18.81 0.40 -15.84
CA TYR A 110 17.81 0.65 -14.79
C TYR A 110 16.68 -0.38 -14.75
N ALA A 111 16.46 -1.13 -15.84
CA ALA A 111 15.46 -2.20 -15.89
C ALA A 111 15.80 -3.41 -15.02
N THR A 112 17.10 -3.65 -14.75
CA THR A 112 17.57 -4.80 -13.96
C THR A 112 17.49 -4.56 -12.46
N GLN A 113 17.35 -3.30 -12.04
CA GLN A 113 17.22 -2.97 -10.62
C GLN A 113 15.80 -3.31 -10.14
N PRO A 114 15.64 -3.90 -8.95
CA PRO A 114 14.31 -4.22 -8.41
C PRO A 114 13.47 -2.97 -8.23
N ALA A 115 12.15 -3.11 -8.30
CA ALA A 115 11.22 -2.06 -7.93
C ALA A 115 11.47 -1.59 -6.49
N GLY A 116 11.47 -0.28 -6.26
CA GLY A 116 11.71 0.33 -4.95
C GLY A 116 10.56 0.11 -3.97
N ALA A 117 9.32 0.04 -4.46
CA ALA A 117 8.14 -0.21 -3.65
C ALA A 117 7.60 -1.62 -3.84
N ARG A 118 6.96 -2.14 -2.80
CA ARG A 118 6.15 -3.36 -2.82
C ARG A 118 4.74 -3.06 -2.36
N GLU A 119 3.78 -3.74 -2.95
CA GLU A 119 2.37 -3.70 -2.55
C GLU A 119 2.11 -4.74 -1.45
N TYR A 120 1.45 -4.29 -0.38
CA TYR A 120 1.03 -5.08 0.77
C TYR A 120 -0.47 -4.92 0.98
N GLN A 121 -1.06 -5.87 1.69
CA GLN A 121 -2.44 -5.78 2.17
C GLN A 121 -2.47 -6.05 3.66
N MET A 122 -3.27 -5.31 4.43
CA MET A 122 -3.49 -5.65 5.83
C MET A 122 -4.15 -7.02 5.95
N ALA A 123 -3.51 -7.92 6.70
CA ALA A 123 -4.07 -9.23 7.01
C ALA A 123 -5.21 -9.09 8.02
N PHE A 124 -6.19 -9.98 7.90
CA PHE A 124 -7.29 -10.14 8.87
C PHE A 124 -8.25 -8.95 8.97
N LEU A 125 -8.24 -8.03 7.99
CA LEU A 125 -9.17 -6.92 7.90
C LEU A 125 -10.12 -7.09 6.71
N GLN A 126 -11.37 -6.74 6.93
CA GLN A 126 -12.39 -6.63 5.89
C GLN A 126 -13.00 -5.22 5.92
N MET A 127 -13.19 -4.65 4.73
CA MET A 127 -13.88 -3.37 4.58
C MET A 127 -15.37 -3.52 4.94
N PRO A 128 -16.01 -2.52 5.57
CA PRO A 128 -17.45 -2.49 5.65
C PRO A 128 -18.07 -2.43 4.24
N ASN A 129 -19.29 -2.98 4.11
CA ASN A 129 -19.99 -3.02 2.82
C ASN A 129 -20.67 -1.69 2.49
N ASP A 130 -21.07 -0.93 3.51
CA ASP A 130 -21.64 0.40 3.33
C ASP A 130 -20.58 1.38 2.78
N VAL A 131 -20.99 2.21 1.82
CA VAL A 131 -20.08 3.07 1.06
C VAL A 131 -19.52 4.20 1.93
N ASP A 132 -20.34 4.80 2.79
CA ASP A 132 -19.93 5.92 3.63
C ASP A 132 -18.99 5.43 4.73
N HIS A 133 -19.33 4.30 5.35
CA HIS A 133 -18.46 3.59 6.27
C HIS A 133 -17.14 3.16 5.63
N ALA A 134 -17.17 2.66 4.39
CA ALA A 134 -15.94 2.29 3.67
C ALA A 134 -15.07 3.53 3.37
N ASN A 135 -15.68 4.67 3.05
CA ASN A 135 -14.96 5.93 2.86
C ASN A 135 -14.30 6.40 4.16
N ASN A 136 -15.01 6.37 5.28
CA ASN A 136 -14.45 6.70 6.60
C ASN A 136 -13.30 5.76 6.98
N SER A 137 -13.45 4.47 6.69
CA SER A 137 -12.41 3.45 6.90
C SER A 137 -11.14 3.73 6.09
N ASN A 138 -11.28 4.16 4.84
CA ASN A 138 -10.15 4.57 4.00
C ASN A 138 -9.41 5.79 4.58
N ILE A 139 -10.16 6.80 5.03
CA ILE A 139 -9.58 8.02 5.63
C ILE A 139 -8.78 7.66 6.89
N ALA A 140 -9.37 6.86 7.80
CA ALA A 140 -8.71 6.43 9.02
C ALA A 140 -7.45 5.60 8.72
N PHE A 141 -7.52 4.70 7.74
CA PHE A 141 -6.37 3.89 7.31
C PHE A 141 -5.24 4.73 6.72
N GLU A 142 -5.55 5.70 5.87
CA GLU A 142 -4.57 6.61 5.30
C GLU A 142 -3.91 7.47 6.39
N GLN A 143 -4.72 8.03 7.31
CA GLN A 143 -4.24 8.83 8.43
C GLN A 143 -3.29 8.05 9.35
N ILE A 144 -3.65 6.83 9.75
CA ILE A 144 -2.80 6.04 10.65
C ILE A 144 -1.48 5.64 9.97
N LEU A 145 -1.51 5.26 8.68
CA LEU A 145 -0.30 4.87 7.96
C LEU A 145 0.68 6.03 7.74
N PHE A 146 0.18 7.24 7.50
CA PHE A 146 1.01 8.44 7.35
C PHE A 146 1.27 9.19 8.66
N SER A 147 0.78 8.69 9.81
CA SER A 147 1.01 9.31 11.13
C SER A 147 2.44 9.13 11.65
N VAL A 148 3.20 8.20 11.07
CA VAL A 148 4.56 7.86 11.48
C VAL A 148 5.51 7.82 10.27
N PRO A 149 6.80 8.12 10.44
CA PRO A 149 7.76 8.12 9.34
C PRO A 149 8.10 6.72 8.81
N PHE A 150 7.83 5.68 9.61
CA PHE A 150 8.02 4.29 9.23
C PHE A 150 7.14 3.39 10.10
N MET A 151 6.95 2.16 9.65
CA MET A 151 6.23 1.11 10.38
C MET A 151 6.98 -0.21 10.30
N PHE A 152 6.62 -1.14 11.17
CA PHE A 152 7.13 -2.51 11.20
C PHE A 152 6.06 -3.46 10.68
N ILE A 153 6.33 -4.13 9.55
CA ILE A 153 5.42 -5.11 8.97
C ILE A 153 5.89 -6.52 9.23
N ASN A 154 4.97 -7.45 9.50
CA ASN A 154 5.23 -8.88 9.53
C ASN A 154 4.39 -9.58 8.46
N ILE A 155 5.02 -10.40 7.62
CA ILE A 155 4.31 -11.16 6.58
C ILE A 155 3.66 -12.38 7.21
N GLU A 156 2.33 -12.44 7.15
CA GLU A 156 1.56 -13.56 7.69
C GLU A 156 1.36 -14.66 6.64
N TYR A 157 1.00 -14.25 5.41
CA TYR A 157 0.80 -15.13 4.27
C TYR A 157 0.88 -14.37 2.94
N ARG A 158 0.88 -15.11 1.82
CA ARG A 158 0.81 -14.54 0.47
C ARG A 158 -0.48 -15.02 -0.20
N ASN A 159 -1.19 -14.11 -0.85
CA ASN A 159 -2.39 -14.40 -1.63
C ASN A 159 -2.33 -13.67 -2.97
N GLY A 160 -2.46 -14.38 -4.10
CA GLY A 160 -2.45 -13.76 -5.43
C GLY A 160 -1.20 -12.94 -5.74
N GLY A 161 -0.04 -13.30 -5.18
CA GLY A 161 1.22 -12.55 -5.31
C GLY A 161 1.42 -11.44 -4.28
N ILE A 162 0.37 -10.99 -3.61
CA ILE A 162 0.40 -9.91 -2.60
C ILE A 162 0.73 -10.49 -1.22
N GLU A 163 1.66 -9.86 -0.52
CA GLU A 163 2.01 -10.20 0.86
C GLU A 163 0.98 -9.57 1.81
N ASN A 164 0.27 -10.41 2.56
CA ASN A 164 -0.68 -9.97 3.58
C ASN A 164 0.07 -9.84 4.91
N VAL A 165 -0.03 -8.67 5.53
CA VAL A 165 0.84 -8.28 6.65
C VAL A 165 0.06 -7.82 7.86
N THR A 166 0.62 -8.06 9.05
CA THR A 166 0.30 -7.26 10.23
C THR A 166 1.28 -6.09 10.32
N ALA A 167 0.86 -5.01 10.95
CA ALA A 167 1.60 -3.76 10.99
C ALA A 167 1.61 -3.17 12.40
N ILE A 168 2.80 -2.85 12.88
CA ILE A 168 3.02 -2.13 14.14
C ILE A 168 3.60 -0.76 13.81
N ILE A 169 2.98 0.29 14.33
CA ILE A 169 3.54 1.64 14.36
C ILE A 169 4.07 1.95 15.76
N GLU A 170 5.10 2.79 15.84
CA GLU A 170 5.61 3.31 17.11
C GLU A 170 5.28 4.80 17.16
N THR A 171 4.40 5.18 18.08
CA THR A 171 4.00 6.58 18.25
C THR A 171 5.11 7.39 18.91
N SER A 172 4.98 8.71 18.93
CA SER A 172 6.02 9.63 19.44
C SER A 172 6.36 9.45 20.92
N ASP A 173 5.46 8.87 21.70
CA ASP A 173 5.64 8.50 23.11
C ASP A 173 6.33 7.12 23.29
N GLY A 174 6.66 6.44 22.19
CA GLY A 174 7.24 5.09 22.19
C GLY A 174 6.22 3.97 22.30
N THR A 175 4.92 4.27 22.34
CA THR A 175 3.88 3.24 22.38
C THR A 175 3.84 2.49 21.06
N ARG A 176 3.81 1.16 21.14
CA ARG A 176 3.67 0.28 19.97
C ARG A 176 2.22 -0.08 19.76
N THR A 177 1.72 0.24 18.59
CA THR A 177 0.30 0.14 18.26
C THR A 177 0.11 -0.77 17.06
N ASP A 178 -0.75 -1.78 17.19
CA ASP A 178 -1.17 -2.62 16.08
C ASP A 178 -2.21 -1.88 15.23
N VAL A 179 -1.87 -1.62 13.97
CA VAL A 179 -2.70 -0.85 13.05
C VAL A 179 -4.06 -1.52 12.82
N ALA A 180 -4.09 -2.84 12.65
CA ALA A 180 -5.33 -3.56 12.40
C ALA A 180 -6.23 -3.53 13.64
N LYS A 181 -5.65 -3.78 14.82
CA LYS A 181 -6.40 -3.72 16.08
C LYS A 181 -6.97 -2.32 16.33
N THR A 182 -6.21 -1.26 16.04
CA THR A 182 -6.68 0.12 16.21
C THR A 182 -7.86 0.44 15.28
N LEU A 183 -7.78 0.05 14.00
CA LEU A 183 -8.89 0.25 13.06
C LEU A 183 -10.15 -0.50 13.51
N ILE A 184 -9.99 -1.73 14.02
CA ILE A 184 -11.12 -2.51 14.56
C ILE A 184 -11.68 -1.87 15.83
N ALA A 185 -10.82 -1.46 16.76
CA ALA A 185 -11.20 -0.83 18.02
C ALA A 185 -11.99 0.46 17.77
N GLU A 186 -11.61 1.25 16.80
CA GLU A 186 -12.32 2.48 16.44
C GLU A 186 -13.51 2.22 15.51
N GLY A 187 -13.83 0.96 15.16
CA GLY A 187 -14.97 0.65 14.30
C GLY A 187 -14.78 1.10 12.85
N HIS A 188 -13.55 1.06 12.33
CA HIS A 188 -13.19 1.34 10.93
C HIS A 188 -12.87 0.08 10.12
N ALA A 189 -12.92 -1.11 10.73
CA ALA A 189 -12.70 -2.36 10.03
C ALA A 189 -13.43 -3.51 10.71
N LEU A 190 -13.75 -4.54 9.93
CA LEU A 190 -14.24 -5.83 10.40
C LEU A 190 -13.09 -6.83 10.47
N THR A 191 -13.14 -7.76 11.41
CA THR A 191 -12.17 -8.86 11.51
C THR A 191 -12.46 -9.93 10.47
N GLU A 192 -11.54 -10.16 9.54
CA GLU A 192 -11.61 -11.28 8.59
C GLU A 192 -11.25 -12.60 9.29
N GLN A 193 -12.07 -13.63 9.06
CA GLN A 193 -11.82 -14.97 9.59
C GLN A 193 -10.76 -15.72 8.77
N LYS A 194 -9.88 -16.45 9.46
CA LYS A 194 -9.00 -17.46 8.87
C LYS A 194 -9.09 -18.77 9.63
N ARG A 195 -8.99 -19.88 8.90
CA ARG A 195 -9.14 -21.23 9.46
C ARG A 195 -7.83 -21.77 10.01
N GLU A 196 -6.70 -21.20 9.61
CA GLU A 196 -5.39 -21.67 10.01
C GLU A 196 -5.15 -21.42 11.50
N LYS A 197 -4.98 -22.51 12.26
CA LYS A 197 -4.79 -22.48 13.73
C LYS A 197 -3.70 -21.54 14.21
N ARG A 198 -2.66 -21.29 13.40
CA ARG A 198 -1.56 -20.37 13.72
C ARG A 198 -2.00 -18.92 13.89
N PHE A 199 -3.16 -18.54 13.34
CA PHE A 199 -3.72 -17.20 13.46
C PHE A 199 -4.82 -17.09 14.53
N ALA A 200 -5.25 -18.21 15.11
CA ALA A 200 -6.43 -18.26 15.99
C ALA A 200 -6.31 -17.31 17.20
N SER A 201 -5.13 -17.24 17.84
CA SER A 201 -4.91 -16.35 18.98
C SER A 201 -5.05 -14.87 18.61
N LEU A 202 -4.47 -14.46 17.47
CA LEU A 202 -4.50 -13.06 17.03
C LEU A 202 -5.89 -12.66 16.54
N ILE A 203 -6.56 -13.54 15.80
CA ILE A 203 -7.93 -13.30 15.32
C ILE A 203 -8.90 -13.22 16.50
N ALA A 204 -8.75 -14.07 17.53
CA ALA A 204 -9.58 -13.99 18.73
C ALA A 204 -9.41 -12.64 19.45
N GLU A 205 -8.19 -12.11 19.52
CA GLU A 205 -7.92 -10.78 20.07
C GLU A 205 -8.62 -9.66 19.26
N TYR A 206 -8.59 -9.76 17.93
CA TYR A 206 -9.27 -8.81 17.05
C TYR A 206 -10.78 -8.89 17.18
N GLN A 207 -11.34 -10.11 17.26
CA GLN A 207 -12.78 -10.31 17.48
C GLN A 207 -13.25 -9.75 18.83
N GLU A 208 -12.48 -9.92 19.90
CA GLU A 208 -12.84 -9.33 21.20
C GLU A 208 -12.80 -7.81 21.14
N THR A 209 -11.81 -7.25 20.45
CA THR A 209 -11.71 -5.81 20.19
C THR A 209 -12.92 -5.30 19.40
N GLU A 210 -13.35 -6.06 18.38
CA GLU A 210 -14.53 -5.74 17.58
C GLU A 210 -15.82 -5.79 18.41
N LYS A 211 -15.96 -6.77 19.31
CA LYS A 211 -17.10 -6.84 20.24
C LYS A 211 -17.20 -5.62 21.15
N ILE A 212 -16.07 -5.09 21.61
CA ILE A 212 -16.03 -3.84 22.38
C ILE A 212 -16.51 -2.68 21.51
N ALA A 213 -15.96 -2.52 20.31
CA ALA A 213 -16.37 -1.47 19.38
C ALA A 213 -17.88 -1.52 19.03
N ARG A 214 -18.43 -2.73 18.90
CA ARG A 214 -19.87 -2.98 18.70
C ARG A 214 -20.70 -2.49 19.88
N ARG A 215 -20.34 -2.88 21.11
CA ARG A 215 -21.05 -2.49 22.34
C ARG A 215 -21.01 -0.98 22.58
N GLU A 216 -19.95 -0.33 22.14
CA GLU A 216 -19.75 1.11 22.27
C GLU A 216 -20.26 1.91 21.06
N HIS A 217 -20.91 1.27 20.08
CA HIS A 217 -21.49 1.92 18.89
C HIS A 217 -20.48 2.78 18.11
N ARG A 218 -19.22 2.33 18.02
CA ARG A 218 -18.17 3.10 17.34
C ARG A 218 -18.30 2.99 15.82
N ASN A 219 -18.32 4.13 15.12
CA ASN A 219 -18.28 4.28 13.66
C ASN A 219 -19.23 3.31 12.93
N ILE A 220 -18.74 2.23 12.30
CA ILE A 220 -19.61 1.29 11.56
C ILE A 220 -20.74 0.69 12.41
N TRP A 221 -20.62 0.75 13.73
CA TRP A 221 -21.60 0.25 14.70
C TRP A 221 -22.58 1.30 15.23
N GLU A 222 -22.55 2.54 14.72
CA GLU A 222 -23.35 3.67 15.21
C GLU A 222 -24.87 3.42 15.15
N TYR A 223 -25.33 2.63 14.18
CA TYR A 223 -26.74 2.24 14.01
C TYR A 223 -27.05 0.82 14.49
N GLY A 224 -26.13 0.19 15.22
CA GLY A 224 -26.24 -1.19 15.70
C GLY A 224 -25.56 -2.21 14.78
N ASP A 225 -25.80 -3.50 15.07
CA ASP A 225 -25.14 -4.61 14.34
C ASP A 225 -25.85 -4.90 13.01
N PHE A 226 -25.16 -4.60 11.90
CA PHE A 226 -25.62 -4.90 10.54
C PHE A 226 -25.09 -6.23 9.99
N THR A 227 -24.23 -6.94 10.74
CA THR A 227 -23.61 -8.19 10.29
C THR A 227 -24.52 -9.41 10.46
N GLY A 228 -25.59 -9.27 11.25
CA GLY A 228 -26.53 -10.36 11.54
C GLY A 228 -25.97 -11.43 12.49
N ASN A 229 -24.81 -11.20 13.11
CA ASN A 229 -24.25 -12.08 14.13
C ASN A 229 -24.74 -11.64 15.52
N GLU A 230 -25.27 -12.56 16.32
CA GLU A 230 -25.56 -12.29 17.73
C GLU A 230 -24.24 -12.09 18.53
N LEU A 231 -24.26 -11.20 19.53
CA LEU A 231 -23.12 -10.82 20.38
C LEU A 231 -22.66 -11.92 21.35
#